data_AF-A0A497HHR3-F1
#
_entry.id   AF-A0A497HHR3-F1
#
_cell.length_a   1.000
_cell.length_b   1.000
_cell.length_c   1.000
_cell.angle_alpha   90.00
_cell.angle_beta   90.00
_cell.angle_gamma   90.00
#
_symmetry.space_group_name_H-M   'P 1'
#
loop_
_entity.id
_entity.type
_entity.pdbx_description
1 polymer ?
#
loop_
_entity_poly.entity_id
_entity_poly.type
_entity_poly.pdbx_seq_one_letter_code
_entity_poly.pdbx_strand_id
1 'polypeptide(L)' 'TDVEQYSRITGYYQRVSGWNEGKQRELKDRYRTPFS' A
#
# COMPACT_ATOMS: atom_id res chain seq x y z
N THR A 1 -15.12 3.52 -16.88
CA THR A 1 -15.25 3.18 -15.45
C THR A 1 -13.87 3.20 -14.86
N ASP A 2 -13.55 4.18 -14.01
CA ASP A 2 -12.25 4.27 -13.35
C ASP A 2 -12.26 3.38 -12.10
N VAL A 3 -11.20 2.59 -11.91
CA VAL A 3 -11.09 1.65 -10.78
C VAL A 3 -10.10 2.23 -9.77
N GLU A 4 -10.60 2.66 -8.62
CA GLU A 4 -9.76 3.13 -7.52
C GLU A 4 -9.37 2.00 -6.56
N GLN A 5 -8.12 2.03 -6.09
CA GLN A 5 -7.63 1.11 -5.07
C GLN A 5 -7.57 1.80 -3.70
N TYR A 6 -8.05 1.10 -2.67
CA TYR A 6 -8.02 1.55 -1.27
C TYR A 6 -7.24 0.55 -0.42
N SER A 7 -6.46 1.04 0.53
CA SER A 7 -5.73 0.19 1.47
C SER A 7 -5.63 0.82 2.86
N ARG A 8 -5.39 -0.04 3.87
CA ARG A 8 -5.32 0.30 5.30
C ARG A 8 -3.92 0.14 5.87
N ILE A 9 -2.89 0.56 5.12
CA ILE A 9 -1.50 0.33 5.51
C ILE A 9 -1.18 0.93 6.91
N THR A 10 -1.72 2.11 7.24
CA THR A 10 -1.58 2.79 8.55
C THR A 10 -2.80 2.63 9.48
N GLY A 11 -3.66 1.65 9.26
CA GLY A 11 -4.84 1.39 10.12
C GLY A 11 -6.16 2.07 9.70
N TYR A 12 -6.12 3.06 8.81
CA TYR A 12 -7.32 3.71 8.24
C TYR A 12 -7.38 3.53 6.72
N TYR A 13 -8.60 3.47 6.16
CA TYR A 13 -8.78 3.39 4.70
C TYR A 13 -8.33 4.68 4.03
N GLN A 14 -7.40 4.56 3.08
CA GLN A 14 -6.93 5.65 2.25
C GLN A 14 -6.86 5.20 0.79
N ARG A 15 -7.13 6.12 -0.13
CA ARG A 15 -6.90 5.94 -1.58
C ARG A 15 -5.42 5.72 -1.84
N VAL A 16 -5.06 4.68 -2.58
CA VAL A 16 -3.68 4.37 -2.97
C VAL A 16 -3.12 5.44 -3.91
N SER A 17 -3.98 6.08 -4.72
CA SER A 17 -3.61 7.19 -5.61
C SER A 17 -3.00 8.39 -4.88
N GLY A 18 -3.33 8.60 -3.60
CA GLY A 18 -2.81 9.70 -2.77
C GLY A 18 -1.57 9.34 -1.94
N TRP A 19 -0.91 8.22 -2.22
CA TRP A 19 0.23 7.76 -1.42
C TRP A 19 1.55 8.35 -1.90
N ASN A 20 2.38 8.78 -0.94
CA ASN A 20 3.78 9.09 -1.20
C ASN A 20 4.62 7.81 -1.41
N GLU A 21 5.85 7.98 -1.86
CA GLU A 21 6.77 6.86 -2.17
C GLU A 21 7.02 5.95 -0.96
N GLY A 22 7.07 6.52 0.25
CA GLY A 22 7.26 5.75 1.49
C GLY A 22 6.14 4.75 1.74
N LYS A 23 4.87 5.16 1.62
CA LYS A 23 3.71 4.26 1.78
C LYS A 23 3.67 3.16 0.72
N GLN A 24 4.03 3.49 -0.52
CA GLN A 24 4.13 2.49 -1.59
C GLN A 24 5.24 1.47 -1.29
N ARG A 25 6.36 1.91 -0.71
CA ARG A 25 7.46 1.04 -0.33
C ARG A 25 7.09 0.13 0.83
N GLU A 26 6.45 0.67 1.87
CA GLU A 26 5.98 -0.12 3.01
C GLU A 26 5.05 -1.27 2.57
N LEU A 27 4.14 -0.99 1.62
CA LEU A 27 3.27 -2.03 1.06
C LEU A 27 4.09 -3.14 0.38
N LYS A 28 5.07 -2.77 -0.46
CA LYS A 28 5.93 -3.73 -1.17
C LYS A 28 6.76 -4.58 -0.20
N ASP A 29 7.32 -3.94 0.83
CA ASP A 29 8.15 -4.61 1.82
C ASP A 29 7.34 -5.57 2.69
N ARG A 30 6.06 -5.25 3.01
CA ARG A 30 5.16 -6.16 3.76
C ARG A 30 4.94 -7.50 3.05
N TYR A 31 4.91 -7.52 1.71
CA TYR A 31 4.73 -8.75 0.93
C TYR A 31 6.03 -9.50 0.67
N ARG A 32 7.19 -8.93 1.02
CA ARG A 32 8.48 -9.60 0.89
C ARG A 32 8.73 -10.42 2.16
N THR A 33 8.10 -11.60 2.25
CA THR A 33 8.58 -12.64 3.17
C THR A 33 9.91 -13.18 2.64
N PRO A 34 11.04 -12.97 3.32
CA PRO A 34 12.25 -13.72 2.99
C PRO A 34 11.98 -15.19 3.34
N PHE A 35 11.86 -16.04 2.32
CA PHE A 35 12.03 -17.47 2.54
C PHE A 35 13.52 -17.66 2.87
N SER A 36 13.81 -17.81 4.17
CA SER A 36 15.11 -18.26 4.67
C SER A 36 15.11 -19.77 4.83
#